data_AF-A0A485CWK3-F1
#
_entry.id   AF-A0A485CWK3-F1
#
_cell.length_a   1.000
_cell.length_b   1.000
_cell.length_c   1.000
_cell.angle_alpha   90.00
_cell.angle_beta   90.00
_cell.angle_gamma   90.00
#
_symmetry.space_group_name_H-M   'P 1'
#
loop_
_entity.id
_entity.type
_entity.pdbx_description
1 polymer ?
#
loop_
_entity_poly.entity_id
_entity_poly.type
_entity_poly.pdbx_seq_one_letter_code
_entity_poly.pdbx_strand_id
1 'polypeptide(L)'
;MAGIPTEASILEMVERAMPGKLLNVFAHSAGGGKLLAIMQFKKSAPTDEGRQRQAALLAFSAFPELKHVILVDEDVDIFDSDDVMWAMQTRYQGDVDTLFIPGVRCHPLDPSQAAGYSRQLPRTVCHAKRFSTVPCRSI
;
A
#
# COMPACT_ATOMS: atom_id res chain seq x y z
N MET A 1 10.08 16.80 4.08
CA MET A 1 9.48 16.51 5.40
C MET A 1 7.98 16.26 5.24
N ALA A 2 7.57 15.19 4.54
CA ALA A 2 6.16 14.91 4.21
C ALA A 2 5.68 13.49 4.62
N GLY A 3 6.60 12.59 5.00
CA GLY A 3 6.25 11.19 5.35
C GLY A 3 5.50 11.07 6.68
N ILE A 4 6.03 11.67 7.75
CA ILE A 4 5.46 11.58 9.11
C ILE A 4 3.96 11.91 9.21
N PRO A 5 3.45 13.03 8.66
CA PRO A 5 2.00 13.30 8.73
C PRO A 5 1.17 12.30 7.90
N THR A 6 1.75 11.77 6.81
CA THR A 6 1.11 10.75 5.97
C THR A 6 0.98 9.43 6.73
N GLU A 7 2.06 8.99 7.37
CA GLU A 7 2.10 7.79 8.22
C GLU A 7 1.11 7.90 9.37
N ALA A 8 1.11 9.02 10.09
CA ALA A 8 0.21 9.25 11.21
C ALA A 8 -1.27 9.19 10.79
N SER A 9 -1.62 9.80 9.65
CA SER A 9 -2.99 9.80 9.13
C SER A 9 -3.47 8.41 8.75
N ILE A 10 -2.60 7.60 8.12
CA ILE A 10 -2.92 6.22 7.73
C ILE A 10 -3.05 5.36 8.98
N LEU A 11 -2.10 5.46 9.91
CA LEU A 11 -2.09 4.68 11.14
C LEU A 11 -3.34 4.96 11.97
N GLU A 12 -3.68 6.22 12.18
CA GLU A 12 -4.88 6.60 12.94
C GLU A 12 -6.17 6.07 12.29
N MET A 13 -6.29 6.18 10.96
CA MET A 13 -7.52 5.77 10.29
C MET A 13 -7.69 4.25 10.25
N VAL A 14 -6.60 3.51 10.05
CA VAL A 14 -6.65 2.05 10.07
C VAL A 14 -6.85 1.52 11.49
N GLU A 15 -6.20 2.11 12.49
CA GLU A 15 -6.36 1.72 13.90
C GLU A 15 -7.81 1.94 14.37
N ARG A 16 -8.46 3.03 13.94
CA ARG A 16 -9.89 3.28 14.22
C ARG A 16 -10.80 2.22 13.60
N ALA A 17 -10.47 1.70 12.43
CA ALA A 17 -11.27 0.70 11.73
C ALA A 17 -10.99 -0.73 12.19
N MET A 18 -9.72 -1.04 12.51
CA MET A 18 -9.21 -2.37 12.84
C MET A 18 -8.14 -2.25 13.95
N PRO A 19 -8.56 -2.12 15.22
CA PRO A 19 -7.64 -1.85 16.31
C PRO A 19 -6.66 -3.01 16.54
N GLY A 20 -5.38 -2.67 16.73
CA GLY A 20 -4.30 -3.60 17.06
C GLY A 20 -3.84 -4.50 15.92
N LYS A 21 -4.25 -4.22 14.68
CA LYS A 21 -3.85 -5.02 13.49
C LYS A 21 -2.74 -4.39 12.67
N LEU A 22 -2.66 -3.07 12.65
CA LEU A 22 -1.61 -2.34 11.95
C LEU A 22 -0.54 -1.95 12.96
N LEU A 23 0.65 -2.54 12.86
CA LEU A 23 1.73 -2.27 13.81
C LEU A 23 2.45 -0.98 13.48
N ASN A 24 2.75 -0.77 12.18
CA ASN A 24 3.53 0.37 11.74
C ASN A 24 3.26 0.71 10.28
N VAL A 25 3.54 1.97 9.92
CA VAL A 25 3.41 2.48 8.55
C VAL A 25 4.63 3.32 8.24
N PHE A 26 5.22 3.07 7.08
CA PHE A 26 6.33 3.84 6.56
C PHE A 26 6.00 4.41 5.19
N ALA A 27 6.03 5.74 5.08
CA ALA A 27 5.93 6.45 3.83
C ALA A 27 7.32 6.50 3.20
N HIS A 28 7.60 5.52 2.36
CA HIS A 28 8.94 5.23 1.88
C HIS A 28 9.60 6.43 1.17
N SER A 29 10.88 6.63 1.43
CA SER A 29 11.68 7.75 0.90
C SER A 29 11.71 7.79 -0.64
N ALA A 30 11.76 6.63 -1.30
CA ALA A 30 11.68 6.50 -2.76
C ALA A 30 10.39 7.10 -3.37
N GLY A 31 9.30 7.15 -2.59
CA GLY A 31 8.04 7.78 -2.99
C GLY A 31 7.92 9.25 -2.56
N GLY A 32 9.01 9.88 -2.11
CA GLY A 32 9.02 11.22 -1.54
C GLY A 32 8.22 11.34 -0.23
N GLY A 33 7.91 10.21 0.42
CA GLY A 33 7.01 10.15 1.57
C GLY A 33 5.54 10.35 1.24
N LYS A 34 5.13 10.14 -0.04
CA LYS A 34 3.75 10.37 -0.50
C LYS A 34 3.22 9.29 -1.44
N LEU A 35 4.04 8.83 -2.39
CA LEU A 35 3.58 7.94 -3.46
C LEU A 35 3.57 6.46 -3.04
N LEU A 36 4.44 6.07 -2.12
CA LEU A 36 4.61 4.70 -1.66
C LEU A 36 4.43 4.65 -0.14
N ALA A 37 3.52 3.80 0.32
CA ALA A 37 3.39 3.43 1.73
C ALA A 37 3.66 1.93 1.89
N ILE A 38 4.40 1.59 2.93
CA ILE A 38 4.66 0.22 3.35
C ILE A 38 3.98 0.07 4.71
N MET A 39 3.14 -0.94 4.85
CA MET A 39 2.31 -1.15 6.02
C MET A 39 2.61 -2.52 6.61
N GLN A 40 2.86 -2.55 7.91
CA GLN A 40 3.14 -3.77 8.65
C GLN A 40 1.85 -4.29 9.29
N PHE A 41 1.32 -5.40 8.79
CA PHE A 41 0.04 -5.95 9.20
C PHE A 41 0.21 -7.26 9.96
N LYS A 42 -0.35 -7.32 11.17
CA LYS A 42 -0.31 -8.50 12.03
C LYS A 42 -1.56 -9.36 11.85
N LYS A 43 -1.37 -10.60 11.39
CA LYS A 43 -2.45 -11.58 11.27
C LYS A 43 -2.45 -12.47 12.51
N SER A 44 -3.52 -12.46 13.29
CA SER A 44 -3.58 -13.24 14.54
C SER A 44 -4.53 -14.43 14.44
N ALA A 45 -5.55 -14.35 13.60
CA ALA A 45 -6.53 -15.40 13.39
C ALA A 45 -6.78 -15.63 11.90
N PRO A 46 -7.25 -16.83 11.50
CA PRO A 46 -7.65 -17.11 10.11
C PRO A 46 -8.75 -16.16 9.60
N THR A 47 -9.56 -15.61 10.50
CA THR A 47 -10.59 -14.59 10.19
C THR A 47 -10.01 -13.24 9.78
N ASP A 48 -8.72 -13.00 10.04
CA ASP A 48 -8.05 -11.78 9.59
C ASP A 48 -7.63 -11.84 8.12
N GLU A 49 -7.75 -13.01 7.49
CA GLU A 49 -7.44 -13.14 6.07
C GLU A 49 -8.40 -12.28 5.22
N GLY A 50 -7.80 -11.42 4.40
CA GLY A 50 -8.50 -10.41 3.61
C GLY A 50 -8.59 -9.04 4.28
N ARG A 51 -8.46 -8.95 5.62
CA ARG A 51 -8.43 -7.65 6.32
C ARG A 51 -7.21 -6.81 5.94
N GLN A 52 -6.11 -7.45 5.56
CA GLN A 52 -4.96 -6.75 5.01
C GLN A 52 -5.36 -5.94 3.75
N ARG A 53 -6.20 -6.51 2.88
CA ARG A 53 -6.70 -5.81 1.67
C ARG A 53 -7.58 -4.62 2.04
N GLN A 54 -8.40 -4.75 3.08
CA GLN A 54 -9.21 -3.66 3.61
C GLN A 54 -8.33 -2.54 4.19
N ALA A 55 -7.24 -2.88 4.89
CA ALA A 55 -6.29 -1.90 5.42
C ALA A 55 -5.64 -1.08 4.29
N ALA A 56 -5.28 -1.72 3.16
CA ALA A 56 -4.75 -1.02 1.99
C ALA A 56 -5.78 -0.05 1.37
N LEU A 57 -7.05 -0.46 1.27
CA LEU A 57 -8.11 0.42 0.79
C LEU A 57 -8.32 1.62 1.71
N LEU A 58 -8.27 1.41 3.03
CA LEU A 58 -8.31 2.48 4.02
C LEU A 58 -7.13 3.44 3.84
N ALA A 59 -5.91 2.95 3.67
CA ALA A 59 -4.74 3.79 3.41
C ALA A 59 -4.94 4.70 2.18
N PHE A 60 -5.54 4.18 1.10
CA PHE A 60 -5.85 5.00 -0.08
C PHE A 60 -6.94 6.05 0.14
N SER A 61 -7.87 5.81 1.05
CA SER A 61 -8.86 6.82 1.47
C SER A 61 -8.29 7.85 2.43
N ALA A 62 -7.29 7.49 3.26
CA ALA A 62 -6.62 8.41 4.17
C ALA A 62 -5.75 9.39 3.38
N PHE A 63 -5.00 8.88 2.40
CA PHE A 63 -4.12 9.69 1.58
C PHE A 63 -4.40 9.52 0.08
N PRO A 64 -5.10 10.48 -0.56
CA PRO A 64 -5.49 10.36 -1.95
C PRO A 64 -4.29 10.39 -2.92
N GLU A 65 -3.17 11.00 -2.53
CA GLU A 65 -1.95 11.06 -3.34
C GLU A 65 -1.12 9.76 -3.34
N LEU A 66 -1.50 8.74 -2.55
CA LEU A 66 -0.82 7.44 -2.58
C LEU A 66 -1.02 6.75 -3.93
N LYS A 67 0.06 6.16 -4.46
CA LYS A 67 0.06 5.38 -5.70
C LYS A 67 0.17 3.88 -5.41
N HIS A 68 1.11 3.53 -4.53
CA HIS A 68 1.44 2.16 -4.19
C HIS A 68 1.35 1.93 -2.69
N VAL A 69 0.73 0.82 -2.31
CA VAL A 69 0.74 0.31 -0.93
C VAL A 69 1.30 -1.11 -0.96
N ILE A 70 2.34 -1.35 -0.17
CA ILE A 70 2.90 -2.68 0.05
C ILE A 70 2.50 -3.11 1.45
N LEU A 71 1.85 -4.26 1.57
CA LEU A 71 1.55 -4.85 2.86
C LEU A 71 2.57 -5.93 3.15
N VAL A 72 3.24 -5.84 4.29
CA VAL A 72 4.18 -6.83 4.79
C VAL A 72 3.72 -7.36 6.14
N ASP A 73 4.28 -8.49 6.54
CA ASP A 73 3.99 -9.13 7.82
C ASP A 73 4.81 -8.49 8.95
N GLU A 74 4.50 -8.85 10.21
CA GLU A 74 5.14 -8.32 11.41
C GLU A 74 6.64 -8.69 11.58
N ASP A 75 7.14 -9.65 10.80
CA ASP A 75 8.52 -10.11 10.85
C ASP A 75 9.46 -9.35 9.90
N VAL A 76 8.92 -8.45 9.07
CA VAL A 76 9.67 -7.64 8.10
C VAL A 76 9.89 -6.23 8.65
N ASP A 77 11.13 -5.74 8.62
CA ASP A 77 11.44 -4.34 8.91
C ASP A 77 11.04 -3.44 7.73
N ILE A 78 10.06 -2.58 7.95
CA ILE A 78 9.55 -1.68 6.92
C ILE A 78 10.49 -0.51 6.60
N PHE A 79 11.45 -0.20 7.48
CA PHE A 79 12.41 0.88 7.27
C PHE A 79 13.60 0.43 6.42
N ASP A 80 13.85 -0.88 6.35
CA ASP A 80 14.85 -1.47 5.47
C ASP A 80 14.23 -1.86 4.13
N SER A 81 14.66 -1.19 3.06
CA SER A 81 14.20 -1.50 1.71
C SER A 81 14.57 -2.92 1.27
N ASP A 82 15.71 -3.46 1.71
CA ASP A 82 16.17 -4.78 1.27
C ASP A 82 15.29 -5.90 1.85
N ASP A 83 14.84 -5.74 3.10
CA ASP A 83 13.94 -6.70 3.75
C ASP A 83 12.53 -6.69 3.13
N VAL A 84 12.03 -5.50 2.78
CA VAL A 84 10.77 -5.36 2.03
C VAL A 84 10.87 -6.01 0.65
N MET A 85 11.99 -5.82 -0.05
CA MET A 85 12.21 -6.46 -1.35
C MET A 85 12.36 -7.98 -1.22
N TRP A 86 12.98 -8.48 -0.16
CA TRP A 86 13.03 -9.91 0.15
C TRP A 86 11.63 -10.50 0.37
N ALA A 87 10.78 -9.81 1.12
CA ALA A 87 9.40 -10.21 1.32
C ALA A 87 8.62 -10.25 -0.01
N MET A 88 8.81 -9.25 -0.88
CA MET A 88 8.20 -9.26 -2.21
C MET A 88 8.72 -10.40 -3.11
N GLN A 89 9.97 -10.81 -2.98
CA GLN A 89 10.53 -11.87 -3.83
C GLN A 89 10.13 -13.28 -3.38
N THR A 90 9.99 -13.49 -2.07
CA THR A 90 9.81 -14.84 -1.50
C THR A 90 8.37 -15.18 -1.19
N ARG A 91 7.52 -14.18 -0.97
CA ARG A 91 6.15 -14.38 -0.50
C ARG A 91 5.08 -13.80 -1.41
N TYR A 92 5.42 -12.99 -2.42
CA TYR A 92 4.43 -12.34 -3.29
C TYR A 92 4.41 -12.95 -4.68
N GLN A 93 3.19 -13.15 -5.19
CA GLN A 93 2.93 -13.66 -6.52
C GLN A 93 2.11 -12.66 -7.33
N GLY A 94 2.69 -12.11 -8.41
CA GLY A 94 2.18 -10.91 -9.07
C GLY A 94 0.76 -10.98 -9.62
N ASP A 95 0.28 -12.16 -10.04
CA ASP A 95 -1.07 -12.38 -10.54
C ASP A 95 -2.12 -12.59 -9.45
N VAL A 96 -1.72 -13.07 -8.27
CA VAL A 96 -2.63 -13.40 -7.16
C VAL A 96 -2.73 -12.26 -6.14
N ASP A 97 -1.59 -11.63 -5.89
CA ASP A 97 -1.39 -10.75 -4.74
C ASP A 97 -1.43 -9.27 -5.10
N THR A 98 -1.50 -8.93 -6.39
CA THR A 98 -1.61 -7.55 -6.85
C THR A 98 -3.04 -7.21 -7.19
N LEU A 99 -3.53 -6.11 -6.62
CA LEU A 99 -4.81 -5.54 -6.98
C LEU A 99 -4.61 -4.17 -7.63
N PHE A 100 -5.11 -4.05 -8.85
CA PHE A 100 -5.06 -2.84 -9.66
C PHE A 100 -6.41 -2.12 -9.57
N ILE A 101 -6.39 -0.85 -9.16
CA ILE A 101 -7.56 0.01 -9.08
C ILE A 101 -7.40 1.14 -10.11
N PRO A 102 -7.94 0.97 -11.33
CA PRO A 102 -7.84 1.99 -12.38
C PRO A 102 -8.85 3.14 -12.15
N GLY A 103 -8.59 4.30 -12.73
CA GLY A 103 -9.41 5.51 -12.65
C GLY A 103 -9.28 6.38 -11.39
N VAL A 104 -8.40 6.08 -10.43
CA VAL A 104 -8.38 6.76 -9.12
C VAL A 104 -7.37 7.90 -9.04
N ARG A 105 -7.83 9.14 -8.95
CA ARG A 105 -6.99 10.36 -8.82
C ARG A 105 -5.79 10.16 -7.89
N CYS A 106 -4.62 10.57 -8.37
CA CYS A 106 -3.36 10.53 -7.62
C CYS A 106 -2.57 11.83 -7.88
N HIS A 107 -1.28 11.89 -7.52
CA HIS A 107 -0.51 13.14 -7.51
C HIS A 107 -0.19 13.66 -8.93
N PRO A 108 -0.48 14.94 -9.25
CA PRO A 108 -0.21 15.52 -10.58
C PRO A 108 1.28 15.60 -10.98
N LEU A 109 2.21 15.42 -10.05
CA LEU A 109 3.66 15.47 -10.32
C LEU A 109 4.22 14.12 -10.80
N ASP A 110 3.43 13.05 -10.74
CA ASP A 110 3.86 11.75 -11.25
C ASP A 110 3.64 11.68 -12.78
N PRO A 111 4.72 11.66 -13.59
CA PRO A 111 4.62 11.69 -15.06
C PRO A 111 3.95 10.43 -15.64
N SER A 112 3.95 9.31 -14.90
CA SER A 112 3.32 8.06 -15.35
C SER A 112 1.79 8.09 -15.26
N GLN A 113 1.21 9.12 -14.66
CA GLN A 113 -0.24 9.34 -14.60
C GLN A 113 -0.78 10.12 -15.80
N ALA A 114 0.06 10.34 -16.82
CA ALA A 114 -0.36 10.96 -18.05
C ALA A 114 -1.35 10.06 -18.83
N ALA A 115 -2.27 10.69 -19.55
CA ALA A 115 -3.33 10.02 -20.29
C ALA A 115 -2.86 9.06 -21.40
N GLY A 116 -1.58 9.14 -21.78
CA GLY A 116 -0.96 8.23 -22.76
C GLY A 116 -0.47 6.90 -22.18
N TYR A 117 -0.37 6.74 -20.86
CA TYR A 117 0.29 5.59 -20.24
C TYR A 117 -0.59 4.34 -20.14
N SER A 118 -1.91 4.50 -19.92
CA SER A 118 -2.83 3.38 -19.77
C SER A 118 -3.74 3.20 -20.99
N ARG A 119 -3.64 2.04 -21.68
CA ARG A 119 -4.53 1.69 -22.81
C ARG A 119 -6.00 1.44 -22.41
N GLN A 120 -6.26 1.22 -21.12
CA GLN A 120 -7.55 0.77 -20.61
C GLN A 120 -8.46 1.90 -20.08
N LEU A 121 -7.95 3.13 -19.95
CA LEU A 121 -8.72 4.26 -19.43
C LEU A 121 -9.02 5.29 -20.54
N PRO A 122 -10.22 5.90 -20.56
CA PRO A 122 -10.50 7.02 -21.44
C PRO A 122 -9.56 8.19 -21.11
N ARG A 123 -9.11 8.91 -22.14
CA ARG A 123 -8.08 9.97 -22.08
C ARG A 123 -8.35 11.12 -21.09
N THR A 124 -9.51 11.13 -20.44
CA THR A 124 -10.00 12.19 -19.57
C THR A 124 -9.78 11.92 -18.08
N VAL A 125 -9.57 10.67 -17.63
CA VAL A 125 -9.24 10.33 -16.22
C VAL A 125 -8.30 9.13 -16.22
N CYS A 126 -7.01 9.36 -15.96
CA CYS A 126 -5.97 8.34 -16.10
C CYS A 126 -5.15 8.23 -14.82
N HIS A 127 -5.64 7.43 -13.88
CA HIS A 127 -4.90 7.23 -12.63
C HIS A 127 -5.10 5.79 -12.17
N ALA A 128 -4.05 5.08 -11.78
CA ALA A 128 -4.17 3.70 -11.30
C ALA A 128 -3.45 3.59 -9.97
N LYS A 129 -4.20 3.27 -8.92
CA LYS A 129 -3.65 2.86 -7.64
C LYS A 129 -3.42 1.36 -7.67
N ARG A 130 -2.36 0.88 -7.03
CA ARG A 130 -2.09 -0.56 -6.92
C ARG A 130 -1.67 -0.86 -5.51
N PHE A 131 -2.14 -1.97 -4.97
CA PHE A 131 -1.52 -2.51 -3.77
C PHE A 131 -1.15 -3.96 -3.99
N SER A 132 0.02 -4.32 -3.48
CA SER A 132 0.55 -5.67 -3.46
C SER A 132 0.42 -6.18 -2.03
N THR A 133 -0.36 -7.23 -1.83
CA THR A 133 -0.43 -7.91 -0.55
C THR A 133 0.63 -8.98 -0.49
N VAL A 134 1.57 -8.93 0.43
CA VAL A 134 2.42 -10.10 0.67
C VAL A 134 1.63 -11.07 1.56
N PRO A 135 1.25 -12.27 1.09
CA PRO A 135 0.51 -13.23 1.92
C PRO A 135 1.39 -13.78 3.04
N CYS A 136 1.10 -13.40 4.29
CA CYS A 136 1.47 -14.20 5.46
C CYS A 136 1.02 -15.65 5.25
N ARG A 137 1.96 -16.59 5.18
CA ARG A 137 1.63 -17.99 5.46
C ARG A 137 1.46 -18.12 6.97
N SER A 138 0.29 -18.56 7.41
CA SER A 138 0.16 -19.17 8.73
C SER A 138 1.08 -20.40 8.74
N ILE A 139 2.19 -20.32 9.47
CA ILE A 139 2.94 -21.51 9.90
C ILE A 139 2.13 -22.20 10.99
#